data_AF-A0A535KTY8-F1
#
_entry.id   AF-A0A535KTY8-F1
#
_cell.length_a   1.000
_cell.length_b   1.000
_cell.length_c   1.000
_cell.angle_alpha   90.00
_cell.angle_beta   90.00
_cell.angle_gamma   90.00
#
_symmetry.space_group_name_H-M   'P 1'
#
loop_
_entity.id
_entity.type
_entity.pdbx_description
1 polymer ?
#
loop_
_entity_poly.entity_id
_entity_poly.type
_entity_poly.pdbx_seq_one_letter_code
_entity_poly.pdbx_strand_id
1 'polypeptide(L)' 'KFLGIIGTDAVGMSTVPEVVVARHMGMHVLGLSLITNAATGDETQEVNHAEVLAVADAARPKFAALVRGIVRGIAGLTS' A
#
# COMPACT_ATOMS: atom_id res chain seq x y z
N LYS A 1 7.40 17.46 4.08
CA LYS A 1 8.79 17.83 4.50
C LYS A 1 9.35 16.90 5.59
N PHE A 2 8.76 16.80 6.79
CA PHE A 2 9.27 15.91 7.85
C PHE A 2 9.37 14.43 7.44
N LEU A 3 8.31 13.85 6.87
CA LEU A 3 8.26 12.42 6.53
C LEU A 3 9.36 12.01 5.52
N GLY A 4 9.66 12.85 4.54
CA GLY A 4 10.77 12.60 3.61
C GLY A 4 12.15 12.66 4.28
N ILE A 5 12.35 13.54 5.26
CA ILE A 5 13.62 13.65 6.01
C ILE A 5 13.89 12.38 6.82
N ILE A 6 12.86 11.79 7.41
CA ILE A 6 13.00 10.53 8.16
C ILE A 6 13.00 9.28 7.26
N GLY A 7 13.08 9.45 5.94
CA GLY A 7 13.20 8.36 4.97
C GLY A 7 11.89 7.65 4.62
N THR A 8 10.75 8.33 4.70
CA THR A 8 9.45 7.75 4.32
C THR A 8 9.22 7.86 2.81
N ASP A 9 9.02 6.72 2.14
CA ASP A 9 8.69 6.66 0.71
C ASP A 9 7.18 6.72 0.42
N ALA A 10 6.33 6.31 1.38
CA ALA A 10 4.87 6.30 1.24
C ALA A 10 4.17 6.56 2.59
N VAL A 11 3.02 7.23 2.55
CA VAL A 11 2.26 7.61 3.75
C VAL A 11 0.83 7.13 3.60
N GLY A 12 0.30 6.53 4.67
CA GLY A 12 -1.09 6.10 4.78
C GLY A 12 -1.59 6.22 6.22
N MET A 13 -2.89 6.00 6.41
CA MET A 13 -3.57 6.19 7.71
C MET A 13 -3.94 4.86 8.40
N SER A 14 -3.45 3.73 7.90
CA SER A 14 -3.80 2.37 8.36
C SER A 14 -2.58 1.44 8.23
N THR A 15 -2.80 0.13 8.25
CA THR A 15 -1.84 -0.96 8.06
C THR A 15 -0.88 -1.20 9.22
N VAL A 16 -0.32 -0.15 9.83
CA VAL A 16 0.65 -0.31 10.93
C VAL A 16 0.04 -1.04 12.14
N PRO A 17 -1.15 -0.67 12.66
CA PRO A 17 -1.73 -1.36 13.81
C PRO A 17 -1.96 -2.86 13.55
N GLU A 18 -2.45 -3.20 12.36
CA GLU A 18 -2.75 -4.58 11.97
C GLU A 18 -1.46 -5.42 11.85
N VAL A 19 -0.41 -4.86 11.25
CA VAL A 19 0.91 -5.52 11.12
C VAL A 19 1.53 -5.79 12.48
N VAL A 20 1.46 -4.82 13.40
CA VAL A 20 2.01 -4.97 14.77
C VAL A 20 1.35 -6.14 15.49
N VAL A 21 0.01 -6.23 15.44
CA VAL A 21 -0.73 -7.34 16.06
C VAL A 21 -0.40 -8.67 15.39
N ALA A 22 -0.41 -8.74 14.06
CA ALA A 22 -0.11 -9.98 13.33
C ALA A 22 1.31 -10.50 13.62
N ARG A 23 2.30 -9.60 13.68
CA ARG A 23 3.68 -9.95 14.05
C ARG A 23 3.81 -10.38 15.50
N HIS A 24 3.07 -9.75 16.41
CA HIS A 24 3.01 -10.18 17.81
C HIS A 24 2.49 -11.62 17.94
N MET A 25 1.56 -12.02 17.07
CA MET A 25 1.02 -13.39 16.98
C MET A 25 1.92 -14.37 16.22
N GLY A 26 3.12 -13.96 15.80
CA GLY A 26 4.07 -14.82 15.09
C GLY A 26 3.77 -15.02 13.59
N MET A 27 2.84 -14.26 13.01
CA MET A 27 2.48 -14.41 11.60
C MET A 27 3.55 -13.82 10.67
N HIS A 28 3.72 -14.43 9.49
CA HIS A 28 4.43 -13.79 8.38
C HIS A 28 3.50 -12.78 7.71
N VAL A 29 4.02 -11.57 7.42
CA VAL A 29 3.23 -10.46 6.88
C VAL A 29 3.88 -9.92 5.63
N LEU A 30 3.08 -9.73 4.57
CA LEU A 30 3.44 -9.02 3.35
C LEU A 30 2.50 -7.81 3.21
N GLY A 31 3.06 -6.60 3.24
CA GLY A 31 2.32 -5.36 3.03
C GLY A 31 2.46 -4.86 1.59
N LEU A 32 1.36 -4.44 0.98
CA LEU A 32 1.34 -3.81 -0.34
C LEU A 32 0.61 -2.47 -0.24
N SER A 33 1.20 -1.40 -0.76
CA SER A 33 0.57 -0.08 -0.83
C SER A 33 0.41 0.34 -2.28
N LEU A 34 -0.81 0.75 -2.65
CA LEU A 34 -1.09 1.34 -3.95
C LEU A 34 -0.93 2.85 -3.84
N ILE A 35 0.05 3.41 -4.54
CA ILE A 35 0.30 4.85 -4.54
C ILE A 35 -0.75 5.54 -5.42
N THR A 36 -1.70 6.24 -4.80
CA THR A 36 -2.82 6.90 -5.49
C THR A 36 -2.58 8.38 -5.77
N ASN A 37 -1.63 9.01 -5.06
CA ASN A 37 -1.31 10.42 -5.20
C ASN A 37 0.16 10.67 -4.85
N ALA A 38 0.76 11.69 -5.47
CA ALA A 38 2.11 12.12 -5.12
C ALA A 38 2.06 13.14 -3.97
N ALA A 39 2.88 12.93 -2.95
CA ALA A 39 3.01 13.86 -1.82
C ALA A 39 4.10 14.92 -2.12
N THR A 40 3.90 15.76 -3.14
CA THR A 40 4.92 16.69 -3.64
C THR A 40 5.16 17.93 -2.78
N GLY A 41 4.38 18.14 -1.70
CA GLY A 41 4.61 19.24 -0.76
C GLY A 41 4.26 20.63 -1.31
N ASP A 42 3.65 20.71 -2.50
CA ASP A 42 2.93 21.89 -2.97
C ASP A 42 1.56 21.93 -2.27
N GLU A 43 1.32 22.99 -1.50
CA GLU A 43 0.11 23.18 -0.69
C GLU A 43 -1.17 23.39 -1.54
N THR A 44 -1.07 23.36 -2.86
CA THR A 44 -2.12 23.76 -3.80
C THR A 44 -2.92 22.60 -4.40
N GLN A 45 -2.49 21.34 -4.22
CA GLN A 45 -3.29 20.17 -4.60
C GLN A 45 -4.08 19.68 -3.40
N GLU A 46 -5.34 20.15 -3.29
CA GLU A 46 -6.30 19.51 -2.39
C GLU A 46 -6.46 18.03 -2.76
N VAL A 47 -6.32 17.15 -1.77
CA VAL A 47 -6.49 15.71 -1.97
C VAL A 47 -7.97 15.44 -2.22
N ASN A 48 -8.33 15.26 -3.49
CA ASN A 48 -9.67 14.90 -3.89
C ASN A 48 -9.89 13.38 -3.76
N HIS A 49 -10.84 12.97 -2.92
CA HIS A 49 -11.17 11.55 -2.74
C HIS A 49 -11.61 10.87 -4.04
N ALA A 50 -12.28 11.60 -4.94
CA ALA A 50 -12.71 11.06 -6.22
C ALA A 50 -11.52 10.74 -7.15
N GLU A 51 -10.46 11.56 -7.13
CA GLU A 51 -9.24 11.30 -7.91
C GLU A 51 -8.48 10.10 -7.37
N VAL A 52 -8.38 9.98 -6.04
CA VAL A 52 -7.80 8.80 -5.39
C VAL A 52 -8.53 7.53 -5.81
N LEU A 53 -9.86 7.54 -5.80
CA LEU A 53 -10.67 6.40 -6.24
C LEU A 53 -10.48 6.10 -7.73
N ALA A 54 -10.46 7.11 -8.59
CA ALA A 54 -10.25 6.92 -10.03
C ALA A 54 -8.88 6.30 -10.34
N VAL A 55 -7.82 6.75 -9.67
CA VAL A 55 -6.47 6.16 -9.80
C VAL A 55 -6.46 4.73 -9.26
N ALA A 56 -7.10 4.48 -8.13
CA ALA A 56 -7.21 3.14 -7.56
C ALA A 56 -7.93 2.18 -8.51
N ASP A 57 -9.05 2.60 -9.11
CA ASP A 57 -9.83 1.82 -10.06
C ASP A 57 -9.04 1.54 -11.36
N ALA A 58 -8.31 2.53 -11.86
CA ALA A 58 -7.45 2.36 -13.04
C ALA A 58 -6.30 1.35 -12.78
N ALA A 59 -5.75 1.34 -11.57
CA ALA A 59 -4.67 0.42 -11.19
C ALA A 59 -5.18 -0.98 -10.77
N ARG A 60 -6.47 -1.10 -10.46
CA ARG A 60 -7.10 -2.33 -9.95
C ARG A 60 -6.80 -3.59 -10.76
N PRO A 61 -6.85 -3.61 -12.11
CA PRO A 61 -6.58 -4.83 -12.87
C PRO A 61 -5.15 -5.34 -12.69
N LYS A 62 -4.17 -4.42 -12.70
CA LYS A 62 -2.75 -4.75 -12.50
C LYS A 62 -2.50 -5.22 -11.07
N PHE A 63 -3.06 -4.51 -10.09
CA PHE A 63 -2.94 -4.87 -8.68
C PHE A 63 -3.55 -6.26 -8.40
N ALA A 64 -4.74 -6.54 -8.94
CA ALA A 64 -5.38 -7.84 -8.82
C ALA A 64 -4.55 -8.96 -9.49
N ALA A 65 -3.93 -8.70 -10.64
CA ALA A 65 -3.04 -9.65 -11.29
C ALA A 65 -1.80 -9.96 -10.43
N LEU A 66 -1.19 -8.93 -9.83
CA LEU A 66 -0.06 -9.07 -8.91
C LEU A 66 -0.43 -9.92 -7.68
N VAL A 67 -1.53 -9.58 -7.00
CA VAL A 67 -1.99 -10.32 -5.81
C VAL A 67 -2.26 -11.79 -6.15
N ARG A 68 -2.92 -12.08 -7.28
CA ARG A 68 -3.12 -13.46 -7.75
C ARG A 68 -1.80 -14.17 -8.06
N GLY A 69 -0.81 -13.47 -8.60
CA GLY A 69 0.53 -14.00 -8.82
C GLY A 69 1.22 -14.38 -7.51
N ILE A 70 1.18 -13.49 -6.52
CA ILE A 70 1.74 -13.70 -5.19
C ILE A 70 1.09 -14.93 -4.51
N VAL A 71 -0.25 -15.00 -4.49
CA VAL A 71 -0.97 -16.13 -3.87
C VAL A 71 -0.60 -17.46 -4.52
N ARG A 72 -0.51 -17.51 -5.86
CA ARG A 72 -0.05 -18.72 -6.57
C ARG A 72 1.38 -19.09 -6.23
N GLY A 73 2.27 -18.10 -6.13
CA GLY A 73 3.67 -18.31 -5.74
C GLY A 73 3.80 -18.86 -4.32
N ILE A 74 3.02 -18.34 -3.37
CA ILE A 74 3.00 -18.83 -2.00
C ILE A 74 2.45 -20.25 -1.92
N ALA A 75 1.37 -20.56 -2.65
CA ALA A 75 0.78 -21.90 -2.67
C ALA A 75 1.79 -22.98 -3.12
N GLY A 76 2.67 -22.65 -4.06
CA GLY A 76 3.75 -23.55 -4.51
C GLY A 76 4.93 -23.70 -3.54
N LEU A 77 5.00 -22.90 -2.47
CA LEU A 77 6.03 -23.01 -1.42
C LEU A 77 5.56 -23.86 -0.23
N THR A 78 4.26 -24.15 -0.14
CA THR A 78 3.63 -24.94 0.93
C THR A 78 3.37 -26.41 0.55
N SER A 79 3.80 -26.85 -0.62
CA SER A 79 3.74 -28.25 -1.09
C SER A 79 5.07 -28.97 -0.94
#